data_AF-A0A392U9M7-F1
#
_entry.id   AF-A0A392U9M7-F1
#
_cell.length_a   1.000
_cell.length_b   1.000
_cell.length_c   1.000
_cell.angle_alpha   90.00
_cell.angle_beta   90.00
_cell.angle_gamma   90.00
#
_symmetry.space_group_name_H-M   'P 1'
#
loop_
_entity.id
_entity.type
_entity.pdbx_description
1 polymer ?
#
loop_
_entity_poly.entity_id
_entity_poly.type
_entity_poly.pdbx_seq_one_letter_code
_entity_poly.pdbx_strand_id
1 'polypeptide(L)' 'MRSKYQGSTKVKRAQLQALRREFEDLGMKENETINDFFARTLAIANRMMAHGERMEQVVIVEKVLRSMTP' A
#
# COMPACT_ATOMS: atom_id res chain seq x y z
N MET A 1 -7.13 -5.60 31.58
CA MET A 1 -7.16 -6.09 30.17
C MET A 1 -6.86 -5.02 29.11
N ARG A 2 -7.15 -3.72 29.31
CA ARG A 2 -7.02 -2.65 28.29
C ARG A 2 -5.61 -2.41 27.70
N SER A 3 -4.54 -2.62 28.46
CA SER A 3 -3.16 -2.30 28.01
C SER A 3 -2.67 -3.16 26.83
N LYS A 4 -2.97 -4.47 26.83
CA LYS A 4 -2.56 -5.40 25.75
C LYS A 4 -3.19 -5.04 24.40
N TYR A 5 -4.47 -4.65 24.40
CA TYR A 5 -5.20 -4.28 23.18
C TYR A 5 -4.80 -2.90 22.63
N GLN A 6 -4.44 -1.94 23.50
CA GLN A 6 -3.90 -0.65 23.06
C GLN A 6 -2.57 -0.80 22.32
N GLY A 7 -1.68 -1.70 22.78
CA GLY A 7 -0.44 -2.04 22.07
C GLY A 7 -0.72 -2.58 20.67
N SER A 8 -1.64 -3.54 20.55
CA SER A 8 -2.07 -4.09 19.25
C SER A 8 -2.64 -3.01 18.31
N THR A 9 -3.42 -2.06 18.85
CA THR A 9 -3.99 -0.96 18.05
C THR A 9 -2.92 0.03 17.58
N LYS A 10 -1.95 0.39 18.44
CA LYS A 10 -0.82 1.26 18.06
C LYS A 10 0.06 0.60 17.00
N VAL A 11 0.34 -0.69 17.13
CA VAL A 11 1.12 -1.46 16.15
C VAL A 11 0.41 -1.52 14.80
N LYS A 12 -0.90 -1.83 14.77
CA LYS A 12 -1.68 -1.82 13.52
C LYS A 12 -1.66 -0.45 12.83
N ARG A 13 -1.78 0.64 13.59
CA ARG A 13 -1.69 2.01 13.03
C ARG A 13 -0.31 2.31 12.47
N ALA A 14 0.76 1.92 13.15
CA ALA A 14 2.13 2.12 12.67
C ALA A 14 2.40 1.33 11.38
N GLN A 15 1.93 0.07 11.32
CA GLN A 15 2.02 -0.76 10.12
C GLN A 15 1.26 -0.13 8.94
N LEU A 16 0.03 0.35 9.17
CA LEU A 16 -0.73 1.03 8.12
C LEU A 16 -0.02 2.29 7.61
N GLN A 17 0.57 3.08 8.49
CA GLN A 17 1.34 4.27 8.08
C GLN A 17 2.60 3.91 7.29
N ALA A 18 3.28 2.82 7.64
CA ALA A 18 4.40 2.33 6.84
C ALA A 18 3.96 1.92 5.42
N LEU A 19 2.83 1.23 5.30
CA LEU A 19 2.28 0.83 4.00
C LEU A 19 1.83 2.02 3.16
N ARG A 20 1.23 3.05 3.76
CA ARG A 20 0.87 4.30 3.06
C ARG A 20 2.10 4.96 2.46
N ARG A 21 3.18 5.08 3.24
CA ARG A 21 4.44 5.60 2.75
C ARG A 21 5.03 4.74 1.63
N GLU A 22 5.01 3.41 1.79
CA GLU A 22 5.45 2.47 0.74
C GLU A 22 4.64 2.66 -0.56
N PHE A 23 3.33 2.90 -0.45
CA PHE A 23 2.44 3.17 -1.59
C PHE A 23 2.69 4.55 -2.22
N GLU A 24 2.89 5.59 -1.43
CA GLU A 24 3.19 6.95 -1.89
C GLU A 24 4.52 6.99 -2.66
N ASP A 25 5.57 6.38 -2.10
CA ASP A 25 6.92 6.30 -2.69
C ASP A 25 7.01 5.28 -3.84
N LEU A 26 5.95 4.50 -4.09
CA LEU A 26 5.96 3.46 -5.11
C LEU A 26 6.13 4.05 -6.51
N GLY A 27 7.15 3.59 -7.23
CA GLY A 27 7.45 3.92 -8.62
C GLY A 27 7.84 2.67 -9.40
N MET A 28 7.55 2.66 -10.70
CA MET A 28 8.03 1.63 -11.62
C MET A 28 9.54 1.76 -11.79
N LYS A 29 10.24 0.63 -11.73
CA LYS A 29 11.70 0.59 -11.95
C LYS A 29 12.00 0.43 -13.44
N GLU A 30 13.17 0.88 -13.88
CA GLU A 30 13.59 0.82 -15.30
C GLU A 30 13.53 -0.59 -15.92
N ASN A 31 13.84 -1.62 -15.14
CA ASN A 31 13.87 -3.02 -15.59
C ASN A 31 12.65 -3.84 -15.10
N GLU A 32 11.58 -3.17 -14.69
CA GLU A 32 10.37 -3.81 -14.20
C GLU A 32 9.31 -3.88 -15.31
N THR A 33 8.63 -5.01 -15.47
CA THR A 33 7.52 -5.08 -16.41
C THR A 33 6.28 -4.38 -15.84
N ILE A 34 5.38 -3.90 -16.69
CA ILE A 34 4.11 -3.29 -16.26
C ILE A 34 3.32 -4.27 -15.38
N ASN A 35 3.32 -5.56 -15.72
CA ASN A 35 2.62 -6.58 -14.95
C ASN A 35 3.23 -6.78 -13.55
N ASP A 36 4.56 -6.78 -13.44
CA ASP A 36 5.24 -6.90 -12.14
C ASP A 36 4.97 -5.67 -11.27
N PHE A 37 5.02 -4.49 -11.87
CA PHE A 37 4.72 -3.24 -11.19
C PHE A 37 3.26 -3.20 -10.70
N PHE A 38 2.32 -3.62 -11.54
CA PHE A 38 0.91 -3.72 -11.19
C PHE A 38 0.68 -4.71 -10.04
N ALA A 39 1.31 -5.89 -10.10
CA ALA A 39 1.23 -6.91 -9.05
C ALA A 39 1.77 -6.40 -7.71
N ARG A 40 2.91 -5.69 -7.70
CA ARG A 40 3.47 -5.05 -6.50
C ARG A 40 2.54 -3.99 -5.92
N THR A 41 1.97 -3.14 -6.79
CA THR A 41 1.02 -2.09 -6.37
C THR A 41 -0.21 -2.71 -5.71
N LEU A 42 -0.77 -3.76 -6.32
CA LEU A 42 -1.91 -4.48 -5.78
C LEU A 42 -1.58 -5.20 -4.46
N ALA A 43 -0.38 -5.75 -4.33
CA ALA A 43 0.06 -6.38 -3.08
C ALA A 43 0.15 -5.37 -1.92
N ILE A 44 0.59 -4.13 -2.16
CA ILE A 44 0.58 -3.06 -1.15
C ILE A 44 -0.87 -2.66 -0.82
N ALA A 45 -1.70 -2.43 -1.83
CA ALA A 45 -3.11 -2.08 -1.64
C ALA A 45 -3.88 -3.13 -0.83
N ASN A 46 -3.65 -4.41 -1.10
CA ASN A 46 -4.26 -5.51 -0.35
C ASN A 46 -3.81 -5.55 1.11
N ARG A 47 -2.53 -5.28 1.38
CA ARG A 47 -2.03 -5.15 2.76
C ARG A 47 -2.71 -3.97 3.47
N MET A 48 -2.85 -2.82 2.82
CA MET A 48 -3.56 -1.66 3.40
C MET A 48 -5.03 -1.97 3.71
N MET A 49 -5.74 -2.65 2.80
CA MET A 49 -7.11 -3.10 3.01
C MET A 49 -7.24 -4.09 4.17
N ALA A 50 -6.30 -5.02 4.32
CA ALA A 50 -6.24 -5.95 5.45
C ALA A 50 -6.03 -5.23 6.80
N HIS A 51 -5.41 -4.04 6.79
CA HIS A 51 -5.26 -3.17 7.96
C HIS A 51 -6.46 -2.21 8.16
N GLY A 52 -7.53 -2.35 7.38
CA GLY A 52 -8.79 -1.62 7.55
C GLY A 52 -8.90 -0.33 6.73
N GLU A 53 -7.98 -0.07 5.81
CA GLU A 53 -8.07 1.07 4.91
C GLU A 53 -8.98 0.78 3.72
N ARG A 54 -9.86 1.72 3.38
CA ARG A 54 -10.70 1.61 2.18
C ARG A 54 -9.88 2.08 0.97
N MET A 55 -9.56 1.14 0.09
CA MET A 55 -8.88 1.41 -1.18
C MET A 55 -9.87 1.22 -2.33
N GLU A 56 -10.19 2.28 -3.06
CA GLU A 56 -11.02 2.17 -4.27
C GLU A 56 -10.15 1.75 -5.46
N GLN A 57 -10.71 0.96 -6.38
CA GLN A 57 -9.95 0.49 -7.55
C GLN A 57 -9.40 1.65 -8.38
N VAL A 58 -10.16 2.75 -8.49
CA VAL A 58 -9.73 3.96 -9.20
C VAL A 58 -8.44 4.54 -8.62
N VAL A 59 -8.27 4.54 -7.29
CA VAL A 59 -7.07 5.04 -6.62
C VAL A 59 -5.85 4.19 -6.99
N ILE A 60 -6.03 2.87 -7.06
CA ILE A 60 -4.97 1.92 -7.44
C ILE A 60 -4.57 2.13 -8.90
N VAL A 61 -5.55 2.24 -9.81
CA VAL A 61 -5.31 2.46 -11.23
C VAL A 61 -4.62 3.79 -11.47
N GLU A 62 -5.11 4.87 -10.86
CA GLU A 62 -4.48 6.19 -10.95
C GLU A 62 -3.04 6.18 -10.42
N LYS A 63 -2.78 5.48 -9.31
CA LYS A 63 -1.43 5.33 -8.77
C LYS A 63 -0.51 4.65 -9.78
N VAL A 64 -0.95 3.56 -10.40
CA VAL A 64 -0.15 2.85 -11.41
C VAL A 64 0.19 3.80 -12.55
N LEU A 65 -0.81 4.45 -13.16
CA LEU A 65 -0.62 5.31 -14.32
C LEU A 65 0.32 6.50 -14.04
N ARG A 66 0.25 7.10 -12.84
CA ARG A 66 1.13 8.24 -12.46
C ARG A 66 2.56 7.82 -12.11
N SER A 67 2.78 6.54 -11.84
CA SER A 67 4.06 6.02 -11.36
C SER A 67 4.77 5.12 -12.37
N MET A 68 4.21 5.00 -13.58
CA MET A 68 4.89 4.42 -14.73
C MET A 68 5.97 5.37 -15.25
N THR A 69 7.12 4.82 -15.59
CA THR A 69 8.17 5.56 -16.32
C THR A 69 7.71 5.83 -17.76
N PRO A 70 8.04 6.99 -18.37
CA PRO A 70 7.78 7.27 -19.78
C PRO A 70 8.39 6.23 -20.73
#